data_AF-A0A6J3LZ70-F1
#
_entry.id   AF-A0A6J3LZ70-F1
#
_cell.length_a   1.000
_cell.length_b   1.000
_cell.length_c   1.000
_cell.angle_alpha   90.00
_cell.angle_beta   90.00
_cell.angle_gamma   90.00
#
_symmetry.space_group_name_H-M   'P 1'
#
loop_
_entity.id
_entity.type
_entity.pdbx_description
1 polymer ?
#
loop_
_entity_poly.entity_id
_entity_poly.type
_entity_poly.pdbx_seq_one_letter_code
_entity_poly.pdbx_strand_id
1 'polypeptide(L)'
;MTGFGPTFAGYFLQGSLKFGGYEFFKQQSINLVGYETAKENRTAVYLASSAAGEFFADIALCPLEATRIRMVSDPKFATGLVSGFSKIVSTEGVGALYSGFGPILFKQVPYTMTKFVVYEKVAEYAYANIFDRATTSASMNTAINLGSGLIAGFAAAIVSQPADTMLSKINKTKGAPGEGTVSRLIKIAGELGLKGSFSGIGARLFMVGTLTAGQFAIYGDLKKALGAVGGVEIAK
;
A
#
# COMPACT_ATOMS: atom_id res chain seq x y z
N MET A 1 6.46 24.02 5.14
CA MET A 1 5.56 23.03 4.51
C MET A 1 4.75 22.31 5.59
N THR A 2 3.52 22.74 5.83
CA THR A 2 2.65 22.14 6.85
C THR A 2 2.30 20.69 6.50
N GLY A 3 2.38 19.78 7.47
CA GLY A 3 2.07 18.36 7.28
C GLY A 3 3.18 17.51 6.62
N PHE A 4 4.33 18.10 6.25
CA PHE A 4 5.45 17.35 5.67
C PHE A 4 6.02 16.29 6.62
N GLY A 5 6.31 16.65 7.88
CA GLY A 5 6.87 15.73 8.88
C GLY A 5 6.01 14.47 9.08
N PRO A 6 4.70 14.61 9.38
CA PRO A 6 3.79 13.46 9.46
C PRO A 6 3.72 12.64 8.17
N THR A 7 3.73 13.30 7.00
CA THR A 7 3.75 12.61 5.70
C THR A 7 4.99 11.74 5.56
N PHE A 8 6.17 12.33 5.74
CA PHE A 8 7.45 11.63 5.59
C PHE A 8 7.56 10.45 6.57
N ALA A 9 7.35 10.69 7.86
CA ALA A 9 7.40 9.64 8.89
C ALA A 9 6.36 8.54 8.63
N GLY A 10 5.14 8.92 8.26
CA GLY A 10 4.05 8.00 7.97
C GLY A 10 4.36 7.06 6.84
N TYR A 11 4.68 7.59 5.65
CA TYR A 11 4.94 6.76 4.48
C TYR A 11 6.27 6.01 4.56
N PHE A 12 7.26 6.53 5.30
CA PHE A 12 8.49 5.79 5.61
C PHE A 12 8.18 4.54 6.45
N LEU A 13 7.52 4.71 7.60
CA LEU A 13 7.16 3.61 8.49
C LEU A 13 6.22 2.61 7.81
N GLN A 14 5.20 3.12 7.11
CA GLN A 14 4.28 2.27 6.34
C GLN A 14 5.05 1.47 5.28
N GLY A 15 5.96 2.11 4.53
CA GLY A 15 6.80 1.44 3.54
C GLY A 15 7.64 0.32 4.15
N SER A 16 8.38 0.62 5.21
CA SER A 16 9.24 -0.34 5.91
C SER A 16 8.45 -1.53 6.45
N LEU A 17 7.34 -1.29 7.15
CA LEU A 17 6.50 -2.34 7.73
C LEU A 17 5.78 -3.16 6.65
N LYS A 18 5.34 -2.53 5.57
CA LYS A 18 4.67 -3.23 4.46
C LYS A 18 5.61 -4.18 3.73
N PHE A 19 6.77 -3.70 3.29
CA PHE A 19 7.72 -4.53 2.52
C PHE A 19 8.45 -5.54 3.42
N GLY A 20 8.89 -5.11 4.61
CA GLY A 20 9.51 -6.01 5.58
C GLY A 20 8.52 -7.04 6.14
N GLY A 21 7.29 -6.59 6.46
CA GLY A 21 6.20 -7.46 6.91
C GLY A 21 5.78 -8.45 5.83
N TYR A 22 5.72 -8.03 4.56
CA TYR A 22 5.45 -8.95 3.45
C TYR A 22 6.45 -10.10 3.41
N GLU A 23 7.77 -9.82 3.46
CA GLU A 23 8.78 -10.89 3.47
C GLU A 23 8.71 -11.74 4.74
N PHE A 24 8.50 -11.12 5.90
CA PHE A 24 8.33 -11.84 7.17
C PHE A 24 7.16 -12.81 7.12
N PHE A 25 5.95 -12.35 6.78
CA PHE A 25 4.75 -13.19 6.74
C PHE A 25 4.80 -14.22 5.61
N LYS A 26 5.46 -13.90 4.49
CA LYS A 26 5.69 -14.85 3.40
C LYS A 26 6.59 -16.00 3.87
N GLN A 27 7.69 -15.68 4.56
CA GLN A 27 8.56 -16.70 5.15
C GLN A 27 7.82 -17.54 6.21
N GLN A 28 7.03 -16.91 7.09
CA GLN A 28 6.23 -17.64 8.08
C GLN A 28 5.21 -18.58 7.41
N SER A 29 4.56 -18.13 6.34
CA SER A 29 3.63 -18.95 5.57
C SER A 29 4.32 -20.17 4.97
N ILE A 30 5.49 -19.99 4.35
CA ILE A 30 6.31 -21.08 3.80
C ILE A 30 6.71 -22.07 4.89
N ASN A 31 7.17 -21.57 6.05
CA ASN A 31 7.56 -22.42 7.18
C ASN A 31 6.39 -23.23 7.75
N LEU A 32 5.17 -22.67 7.71
CA LEU A 32 3.97 -23.30 8.25
C LEU A 32 3.39 -24.37 7.34
N VAL A 33 3.22 -24.07 6.05
CA VAL A 33 2.57 -24.99 5.10
C VAL A 33 3.56 -25.88 4.35
N GLY A 34 4.86 -25.61 4.47
CA GLY A 34 5.91 -26.27 3.69
C GLY A 34 6.10 -25.66 2.31
N TYR A 35 7.32 -25.78 1.77
CA TYR A 35 7.72 -25.11 0.53
C TYR A 35 6.88 -25.54 -0.68
N GLU A 36 6.64 -26.85 -0.86
CA GLU A 36 5.89 -27.36 -2.01
C GLU A 36 4.42 -26.90 -1.99
N THR A 37 3.76 -26.97 -0.84
CA THR A 37 2.38 -26.48 -0.69
C THR A 37 2.29 -24.96 -0.85
N ALA A 38 3.27 -24.22 -0.33
CA ALA A 38 3.39 -22.78 -0.55
C ALA A 38 3.59 -22.47 -2.04
N LYS A 39 4.30 -23.33 -2.77
CA LYS A 39 4.52 -23.24 -4.23
C LYS A 39 3.29 -23.45 -5.06
N GLU A 40 2.52 -24.48 -4.73
CA GLU A 40 1.23 -24.72 -5.36
C GLU A 40 0.23 -23.58 -5.07
N ASN A 41 0.27 -23.02 -3.86
CA ASN A 41 -0.66 -21.98 -3.39
C ASN A 41 -0.05 -20.57 -3.34
N ARG A 42 0.99 -20.30 -4.14
CA ARG A 42 1.79 -19.05 -4.06
C ARG A 42 0.99 -17.76 -4.12
N THR A 43 -0.06 -17.70 -4.92
CA THR A 43 -0.92 -16.51 -4.98
C THR A 43 -1.60 -16.26 -3.63
N ALA A 44 -2.11 -17.30 -2.98
CA ALA A 44 -2.72 -17.18 -1.66
C ALA A 44 -1.69 -16.76 -0.61
N VAL A 45 -0.48 -17.31 -0.67
CA VAL A 45 0.63 -16.90 0.20
C VAL A 45 0.97 -15.43 0.00
N TYR A 46 1.11 -14.95 -1.25
CA TYR A 46 1.39 -13.56 -1.54
C TYR A 46 0.27 -12.63 -1.06
N LEU A 47 -0.99 -13.00 -1.27
CA LEU A 47 -2.16 -12.26 -0.82
C LEU A 47 -2.21 -12.17 0.72
N ALA A 48 -2.09 -13.29 1.42
CA ALA A 48 -2.14 -13.32 2.89
C ALA A 48 -0.97 -12.54 3.51
N SER A 49 0.24 -12.71 2.97
CA SER A 49 1.45 -12.06 3.49
C SER A 49 1.41 -10.56 3.28
N SER A 50 0.96 -10.11 2.10
CA SER A 50 0.83 -8.69 1.78
C SER A 50 -0.30 -8.02 2.55
N ALA A 51 -1.43 -8.70 2.76
CA ALA A 51 -2.54 -8.21 3.59
C ALA A 51 -2.11 -8.06 5.06
N ALA A 52 -1.42 -9.05 5.62
CA ALA A 52 -0.90 -8.99 6.99
C ALA A 52 0.14 -7.87 7.14
N GLY A 53 1.09 -7.79 6.21
CA GLY A 53 2.09 -6.71 6.20
C GLY A 53 1.47 -5.32 6.14
N GLU A 54 0.47 -5.12 5.28
CA GLU A 54 -0.24 -3.84 5.17
C GLU A 54 -1.05 -3.52 6.44
N PHE A 55 -1.73 -4.51 7.02
CA PHE A 55 -2.53 -4.30 8.23
C PHE A 55 -1.69 -3.71 9.38
N PHE A 56 -0.51 -4.28 9.64
CA PHE A 56 0.39 -3.74 10.66
C PHE A 56 1.03 -2.41 10.25
N ALA A 57 1.31 -2.22 8.96
CA ALA A 57 1.79 -0.94 8.44
C ALA A 57 0.75 0.18 8.66
N ASP A 58 -0.53 -0.12 8.48
CA ASP A 58 -1.63 0.82 8.66
C ASP A 58 -1.89 1.17 10.12
N ILE A 59 -1.61 0.27 11.08
CA ILE A 59 -1.65 0.58 12.51
C ILE A 59 -0.64 1.69 12.84
N ALA A 60 0.54 1.66 12.22
CA ALA A 60 1.58 2.68 12.39
C ALA A 60 1.28 3.95 11.58
N LEU A 61 0.71 3.82 10.38
CA LEU A 61 0.39 4.95 9.52
C LEU A 61 -0.78 5.78 10.06
N CYS A 62 -1.82 5.14 10.60
CA CYS A 62 -3.09 5.81 10.90
C CYS A 62 -2.95 7.05 11.79
N PRO A 63 -2.19 7.02 12.91
CA PRO A 63 -1.98 8.22 13.74
C PRO A 63 -1.24 9.35 13.02
N LEU A 64 -0.32 9.00 12.13
CA LEU A 64 0.49 9.95 11.37
C LEU A 64 -0.35 10.60 10.26
N GLU A 65 -1.22 9.84 9.61
CA GLU A 65 -2.18 10.37 8.63
C GLU A 65 -3.24 11.24 9.32
N ALA A 66 -3.74 10.85 10.50
CA ALA A 66 -4.65 11.69 11.30
C ALA A 66 -4.00 13.04 11.66
N THR A 67 -2.72 13.00 12.10
CA THR A 67 -1.94 14.21 12.39
C THR A 67 -1.72 15.07 11.15
N ARG A 68 -1.37 14.43 10.03
CA ARG A 68 -1.20 15.08 8.73
C ARG A 68 -2.47 15.80 8.29
N ILE A 69 -3.60 15.07 8.26
CA ILE A 69 -4.91 15.59 7.84
C ILE A 69 -5.28 16.79 8.71
N ARG A 70 -5.13 16.69 10.03
CA ARG A 70 -5.42 17.80 10.93
C ARG A 70 -4.57 19.03 10.60
N MET A 71 -3.24 18.88 10.52
CA MET A 71 -2.33 19.99 10.22
C MET A 71 -2.56 20.60 8.83
N VAL A 72 -2.94 19.80 7.84
CA VAL A 72 -3.26 20.31 6.49
C VAL A 72 -4.61 21.04 6.49
N SER A 73 -5.59 20.53 7.23
CA SER A 73 -6.93 21.14 7.32
C SER A 73 -6.95 22.44 8.14
N ASP A 74 -6.13 22.52 9.19
CA ASP A 74 -5.93 23.70 10.01
C ASP A 74 -4.43 23.95 10.19
N PRO A 75 -3.83 24.80 9.31
CA PRO A 75 -2.40 25.09 9.38
C PRO A 75 -1.96 25.79 10.67
N LYS A 76 -2.88 26.36 11.45
CA LYS A 76 -2.58 26.98 12.76
C LYS A 76 -2.65 25.97 13.90
N PHE A 77 -3.10 24.75 13.63
CA PHE A 77 -3.28 23.73 14.66
C PHE A 77 -1.97 23.38 15.36
N ALA A 78 -0.89 23.14 14.61
CA ALA A 78 0.42 22.78 15.12
C ALA A 78 1.54 23.08 14.10
N THR A 79 2.76 23.23 14.61
CA THR A 79 3.96 23.56 13.81
C THR A 79 4.72 22.34 13.31
N GLY A 80 4.50 21.15 13.89
CA GLY A 80 5.25 19.95 13.56
C GLY A 80 4.53 18.66 13.96
N LEU A 81 5.14 17.52 13.61
CA LEU A 81 4.58 16.19 13.88
C LEU A 81 4.31 15.97 15.37
N VAL A 82 5.31 16.17 16.23
CA VAL A 82 5.20 15.91 17.67
C VAL A 82 4.15 16.82 18.31
N SER A 83 4.16 18.11 17.99
CA SER A 83 3.17 19.06 18.53
C SER A 83 1.75 18.78 18.02
N GLY A 84 1.59 18.40 16.76
CA GLY A 84 0.29 18.00 16.20
C GLY A 84 -0.26 16.73 16.84
N PHE A 85 0.57 15.69 16.92
CA PHE A 85 0.21 14.41 17.54
C PHE A 85 -0.16 14.60 19.01
N SER A 86 0.70 15.25 19.79
CA SER A 86 0.48 15.50 21.21
C SER A 86 -0.80 16.31 21.44
N LYS A 87 -1.06 17.31 20.60
CA LYS A 87 -2.26 18.13 20.71
C LYS A 87 -3.52 17.31 20.48
N ILE A 88 -3.58 16.50 19.42
CA ILE A 88 -4.71 15.61 19.14
C ILE A 88 -4.96 14.69 20.34
N VAL A 89 -3.92 14.03 20.87
CA VAL A 89 -4.06 13.13 22.02
C VAL A 89 -4.61 13.88 23.24
N SER A 90 -4.09 15.08 23.53
CA SER A 90 -4.51 15.85 24.70
C SER A 90 -5.91 16.45 24.59
N THR A 91 -6.37 16.80 23.38
CA THR A 91 -7.66 17.50 23.19
C THR A 91 -8.79 16.56 22.78
N GLU A 92 -8.50 15.47 22.09
CA GLU A 92 -9.49 14.58 21.47
C GLU A 92 -9.31 13.10 21.85
N GLY A 93 -8.23 12.77 22.54
CA GLY A 93 -7.91 11.42 22.97
C GLY A 93 -7.30 10.54 21.87
N VAL A 94 -6.88 9.34 22.27
CA VAL A 94 -6.21 8.37 21.39
C VAL A 94 -7.14 7.84 20.30
N GLY A 95 -8.44 7.74 20.58
CA GLY A 95 -9.43 7.28 19.59
C GLY A 95 -9.48 8.14 18.33
N ALA A 96 -9.19 9.45 18.46
CA ALA A 96 -9.17 10.37 17.32
C ALA A 96 -8.07 10.01 16.29
N LEU A 97 -6.94 9.48 16.75
CA LEU A 97 -5.82 9.04 15.89
C LEU A 97 -6.19 7.84 15.01
N TYR A 98 -7.17 7.03 15.44
CA TYR A 98 -7.60 5.81 14.75
C TYR A 98 -8.99 5.91 14.12
N SER A 99 -9.61 7.09 14.15
CA SER A 99 -10.93 7.35 13.56
C SER A 99 -11.00 7.04 12.05
N GLY A 100 -9.87 7.14 11.34
CA GLY A 100 -9.75 6.83 9.92
C GLY A 100 -9.31 5.39 9.60
N PHE A 101 -9.10 4.53 10.59
CA PHE A 101 -8.42 3.24 10.38
C PHE A 101 -9.16 2.29 9.43
N GLY A 102 -10.48 2.12 9.62
CA GLY A 102 -11.30 1.30 8.71
C GLY A 102 -11.25 1.75 7.25
N PRO A 103 -11.51 3.04 6.96
CA PRO A 103 -11.31 3.62 5.63
C PRO A 103 -9.90 3.41 5.04
N ILE A 104 -8.86 3.54 5.87
CA ILE A 104 -7.46 3.31 5.45
C ILE A 104 -7.28 1.85 5.03
N LEU A 105 -7.67 0.88 5.87
CA LEU A 105 -7.55 -0.54 5.56
C LEU A 105 -8.28 -0.91 4.25
N PHE A 106 -9.50 -0.40 4.07
CA PHE A 106 -10.30 -0.67 2.88
C PHE A 106 -9.62 -0.18 1.58
N LYS A 107 -8.82 0.88 1.67
CA LYS A 107 -8.03 1.39 0.54
C LYS A 107 -6.74 0.62 0.35
N GLN A 108 -5.98 0.47 1.43
CA GLN A 108 -4.57 0.09 1.37
C GLN A 108 -4.39 -1.41 1.22
N VAL A 109 -5.21 -2.23 1.89
CA VAL A 109 -5.07 -3.70 1.83
C VAL A 109 -5.30 -4.22 0.40
N PRO A 110 -6.40 -3.90 -0.31
CA PRO A 110 -6.58 -4.35 -1.68
C PRO A 110 -5.50 -3.80 -2.63
N TYR A 111 -5.14 -2.52 -2.45
CA TYR A 111 -4.07 -1.88 -3.22
C TYR A 111 -2.75 -2.65 -3.09
N THR A 112 -2.34 -2.97 -1.87
CA THR A 112 -1.08 -3.65 -1.57
C THR A 112 -1.10 -5.11 -2.02
N MET A 113 -2.22 -5.82 -1.81
CA MET A 113 -2.40 -7.20 -2.30
C MET A 113 -2.24 -7.30 -3.81
N THR A 114 -2.95 -6.47 -4.58
CA THR A 114 -2.83 -6.44 -6.04
C THR A 114 -1.40 -6.11 -6.46
N LYS A 115 -0.80 -5.10 -5.83
CA LYS A 115 0.55 -4.65 -6.14
C LYS A 115 1.59 -5.78 -5.98
N PHE A 116 1.62 -6.47 -4.84
CA PHE A 116 2.60 -7.54 -4.63
C PHE A 116 2.36 -8.75 -5.53
N VAL A 117 1.11 -9.19 -5.67
CA VAL A 117 0.80 -10.34 -6.53
C VAL A 117 1.18 -10.08 -7.99
N VAL A 118 0.82 -8.90 -8.52
CA VAL A 118 1.14 -8.57 -9.92
C VAL A 118 2.64 -8.41 -10.10
N TYR A 119 3.33 -7.75 -9.16
CA TYR A 119 4.78 -7.63 -9.21
C TYR A 119 5.47 -9.00 -9.28
N GLU A 120 5.15 -9.91 -8.35
CA GLU A 120 5.75 -11.26 -8.31
C GLU A 120 5.44 -12.03 -9.59
N LYS A 121 4.20 -12.00 -10.09
CA LYS A 121 3.82 -12.69 -11.33
C LYS A 121 4.53 -12.16 -12.57
N VAL A 122 4.68 -10.85 -12.69
CA VAL A 122 5.34 -10.23 -13.84
C VAL A 122 6.85 -10.50 -13.79
N ALA A 123 7.46 -10.39 -12.61
CA ALA A 123 8.88 -10.71 -12.44
C ALA A 123 9.16 -12.20 -12.71
N GLU A 124 8.35 -13.10 -12.14
CA GLU A 124 8.41 -14.55 -12.41
C GLU A 124 8.30 -14.84 -13.91
N TYR A 125 7.35 -14.22 -14.60
CA TYR A 125 7.17 -14.41 -16.04
C TYR A 125 8.39 -13.94 -16.84
N ALA A 126 8.97 -12.79 -16.49
CA ALA A 126 10.15 -12.25 -17.15
C ALA A 126 11.35 -13.19 -16.99
N TYR A 127 11.59 -13.71 -15.79
CA TYR A 127 12.70 -14.62 -15.52
C TYR A 127 12.48 -16.06 -16.04
N ALA A 128 11.24 -16.47 -16.26
CA ALA A 128 10.95 -17.80 -16.78
C ALA A 128 11.02 -17.86 -18.33
N ASN A 129 10.76 -16.75 -19.02
CA ASN A 129 10.56 -16.76 -20.48
C ASN A 129 11.49 -15.84 -21.26
N ILE A 130 12.08 -14.82 -20.62
CA ILE A 130 12.79 -13.74 -21.34
C ILE A 130 14.24 -13.64 -20.88
N PHE A 131 14.49 -13.74 -19.57
CA PHE A 131 15.80 -13.50 -18.98
C PHE A 131 16.21 -14.64 -18.06
N ASP A 132 17.45 -15.11 -18.17
CA ASP A 132 17.99 -16.08 -17.21
C ASP A 132 18.60 -15.35 -16.01
N ARG A 133 18.12 -15.68 -14.81
CA ARG A 133 18.58 -15.08 -13.54
C ARG A 133 20.08 -15.23 -13.32
N ALA A 134 20.68 -16.33 -13.76
CA ALA A 134 22.10 -16.60 -13.53
C ALA A 134 23.02 -15.70 -14.38
N THR A 135 22.54 -15.23 -15.52
CA THR A 135 23.32 -14.45 -16.51
C THR A 135 22.89 -12.99 -16.61
N THR A 136 21.77 -12.62 -15.98
CA THR A 136 21.22 -11.27 -16.02
C THR A 136 22.07 -10.28 -15.22
N SER A 137 22.51 -9.19 -15.86
CA SER A 137 23.31 -8.14 -15.24
C SER A 137 22.55 -7.42 -14.11
N ALA A 138 23.27 -6.73 -13.22
CA ALA A 138 22.63 -5.96 -12.14
C ALA A 138 21.67 -4.89 -12.68
N SER A 139 22.07 -4.14 -13.71
CA SER A 139 21.24 -3.11 -14.33
C SER A 139 19.97 -3.67 -14.97
N MET A 140 20.06 -4.85 -15.59
CA MET A 140 18.90 -5.51 -16.18
C MET A 140 17.94 -6.03 -15.09
N ASN A 141 18.44 -6.58 -13.99
CA ASN A 141 17.60 -6.96 -12.84
C ASN A 141 16.83 -5.74 -12.28
N THR A 142 17.50 -4.59 -12.13
CA THR A 142 16.84 -3.34 -11.73
C THR A 142 15.78 -2.91 -12.76
N ALA A 143 16.06 -3.04 -14.06
CA ALA A 143 15.10 -2.74 -15.12
C ALA A 143 13.86 -3.67 -15.08
N ILE A 144 14.06 -4.97 -14.83
CA ILE A 144 12.97 -5.95 -14.66
C ILE A 144 12.14 -5.58 -13.43
N ASN A 145 12.77 -5.22 -12.31
CA ASN A 145 12.08 -4.78 -11.10
C ASN A 145 11.27 -3.50 -11.32
N LEU A 146 11.85 -2.52 -12.02
CA LEU A 146 11.17 -1.28 -12.42
C LEU A 146 9.96 -1.57 -13.31
N GLY A 147 10.12 -2.38 -14.36
CA GLY A 147 9.04 -2.74 -15.27
C GLY A 147 7.93 -3.53 -14.59
N SER A 148 8.30 -4.51 -13.76
CA SER A 148 7.35 -5.29 -12.96
C SER A 148 6.59 -4.40 -11.97
N GLY A 149 7.30 -3.47 -11.31
CA GLY A 149 6.71 -2.48 -10.42
C GLY A 149 5.77 -1.51 -11.15
N LEU A 150 6.10 -1.09 -12.37
CA LEU A 150 5.23 -0.23 -13.18
C LEU A 150 3.89 -0.92 -13.50
N ILE A 151 3.95 -2.17 -13.99
CA ILE A 151 2.76 -2.97 -14.30
C ILE A 151 1.94 -3.24 -13.03
N ALA A 152 2.61 -3.57 -11.93
CA ALA A 152 1.97 -3.72 -10.63
C ALA A 152 1.28 -2.45 -10.15
N GLY A 153 1.91 -1.29 -10.34
CA GLY A 153 1.33 0.01 -10.01
C GLY A 153 0.08 0.31 -10.85
N PHE A 154 0.10 0.01 -12.14
CA PHE A 154 -1.10 0.18 -12.99
C PHE A 154 -2.25 -0.73 -12.54
N ALA A 155 -1.97 -2.01 -12.29
CA ALA A 155 -2.97 -2.95 -11.81
C ALA A 155 -3.55 -2.51 -10.45
N ALA A 156 -2.68 -2.11 -9.51
CA ALA A 156 -3.10 -1.62 -8.20
C ALA A 156 -3.92 -0.34 -8.31
N ALA A 157 -3.56 0.58 -9.21
CA ALA A 157 -4.34 1.79 -9.45
C ALA A 157 -5.75 1.44 -9.95
N ILE A 158 -5.88 0.55 -10.93
CA ILE A 158 -7.16 0.13 -11.50
C ILE A 158 -8.04 -0.54 -10.45
N VAL A 159 -7.50 -1.51 -9.70
CA VAL A 159 -8.27 -2.28 -8.70
C VAL A 159 -8.70 -1.40 -7.53
N SER A 160 -7.83 -0.50 -7.06
CA SER A 160 -8.13 0.37 -5.92
C SER A 160 -8.91 1.63 -6.28
N GLN A 161 -9.08 1.95 -7.57
CA GLN A 161 -9.70 3.19 -8.05
C GLN A 161 -11.10 3.44 -7.48
N PRO A 162 -12.02 2.45 -7.45
CA PRO A 162 -13.35 2.67 -6.91
C PRO A 162 -13.30 3.04 -5.42
N ALA A 163 -12.51 2.31 -4.64
CA ALA A 163 -12.32 2.57 -3.21
C ALA A 163 -11.74 3.98 -2.97
N ASP A 164 -10.71 4.36 -3.73
CA ASP A 164 -10.10 5.68 -3.62
C ASP A 164 -11.07 6.81 -3.96
N THR A 165 -11.85 6.66 -5.03
CA THR A 165 -12.85 7.66 -5.45
C THR A 165 -13.95 7.83 -4.40
N MET A 166 -14.44 6.72 -3.82
CA MET A 166 -15.41 6.74 -2.73
C MET A 166 -14.86 7.44 -1.49
N LEU A 167 -13.62 7.11 -1.09
CA LEU A 167 -12.95 7.70 0.07
C LEU A 167 -12.61 9.18 -0.12
N SER A 168 -12.27 9.59 -1.33
CA SER A 168 -12.06 11.01 -1.65
C SER A 168 -13.37 11.80 -1.50
N LYS A 169 -14.50 11.23 -1.94
CA LYS A 169 -15.83 11.86 -1.79
C LYS A 169 -16.31 11.90 -0.34
N ILE A 170 -16.13 10.83 0.44
CA ILE A 170 -16.57 10.82 1.84
C ILE A 170 -15.81 11.84 2.69
N ASN A 171 -14.52 12.07 2.38
CA ASN A 171 -13.70 13.06 3.07
C ASN A 171 -14.02 14.51 2.67
N LYS A 172 -14.60 14.74 1.49
CA LYS A 172 -15.00 16.08 1.00
C LYS A 172 -16.41 16.49 1.41
N THR A 173 -17.25 15.54 1.81
CA THR A 173 -18.65 15.78 2.17
C THR A 173 -18.85 15.58 3.67
N LYS A 174 -19.57 16.49 4.33
CA LYS A 174 -20.00 16.25 5.73
C LYS A 174 -21.18 15.27 5.70
N GLY A 175 -21.15 14.26 6.57
CA GLY A 175 -22.26 13.31 6.71
C GLY A 175 -23.49 13.99 7.30
N ALA A 176 -24.67 13.47 6.98
CA ALA A 176 -25.89 13.92 7.65
C ALA A 176 -25.87 13.48 9.14
N PRO A 177 -26.56 14.21 10.05
CA PRO A 177 -26.66 13.80 11.45
C PRO A 177 -27.20 12.37 11.57
N GLY A 178 -26.47 11.49 12.26
CA GLY A 178 -26.86 10.08 12.47
C GLY A 178 -26.54 9.12 11.31
N GLU A 179 -25.92 9.60 10.22
CA GLU A 179 -25.58 8.77 9.07
C GLU A 179 -24.30 7.96 9.31
N GLY A 180 -24.39 6.63 9.29
CA GLY A 180 -23.23 5.75 9.47
C GLY A 180 -22.24 5.83 8.30
N THR A 181 -20.96 5.57 8.56
CA THR A 181 -19.91 5.55 7.53
C THR A 181 -20.24 4.55 6.41
N VAL A 182 -20.78 3.38 6.75
CA VAL A 182 -21.11 2.32 5.79
C VAL A 182 -22.30 2.72 4.91
N SER A 183 -23.38 3.28 5.49
CA SER A 183 -24.52 3.75 4.69
C SER A 183 -24.12 4.87 3.73
N ARG A 184 -23.21 5.76 4.17
CA ARG A 184 -22.62 6.81 3.31
C ARG A 184 -21.82 6.23 2.15
N LEU A 185 -20.97 5.23 2.41
CA LEU A 185 -20.20 4.57 1.36
C LEU A 185 -21.12 3.93 0.33
N ILE A 186 -22.18 3.25 0.76
CA ILE A 186 -23.19 2.64 -0.14
C ILE A 186 -23.88 3.71 -0.99
N LYS A 187 -24.31 4.82 -0.37
CA LYS A 187 -24.94 5.93 -1.08
C LYS A 187 -24.00 6.55 -2.13
N ILE A 188 -22.76 6.84 -1.74
CA ILE A 188 -21.74 7.40 -2.64
C ILE A 188 -21.45 6.43 -3.79
N ALA A 189 -21.39 5.11 -3.52
CA ALA A 189 -21.21 4.10 -4.54
C ALA A 189 -22.35 4.13 -5.57
N GLY A 190 -23.60 4.25 -5.11
CA GLY A 190 -24.78 4.41 -5.97
C GLY A 190 -24.74 5.68 -6.82
N GLU A 191 -24.36 6.82 -6.21
CA GLU A 191 -24.25 8.12 -6.91
C GLU A 191 -23.13 8.16 -7.95
N LEU A 192 -21.99 7.52 -7.67
CA LEU A 192 -20.87 7.44 -8.60
C LEU A 192 -21.18 6.53 -9.79
N GLY A 193 -21.84 5.41 -9.53
CA GLY A 193 -21.92 4.29 -10.47
C GLY A 193 -20.54 3.78 -10.90
N LEU A 194 -20.51 2.89 -11.88
CA LEU A 194 -19.26 2.33 -12.40
C LEU A 194 -18.39 3.41 -13.07
N LYS A 195 -18.98 4.24 -13.94
CA LYS A 195 -18.23 5.27 -14.69
C LYS A 195 -17.63 6.34 -13.76
N GLY A 196 -18.38 6.80 -12.76
CA GLY A 196 -17.88 7.80 -11.82
C GLY A 196 -16.80 7.25 -10.89
N SER A 197 -16.85 5.97 -10.55
CA SER A 197 -15.86 5.30 -9.69
C SER A 197 -14.46 5.24 -10.31
N PHE A 198 -14.31 5.44 -11.61
CA PHE A 198 -13.01 5.49 -12.31
C PHE A 198 -12.56 6.92 -12.68
N SER A 199 -13.21 7.94 -12.14
CA SER A 199 -12.82 9.33 -12.40
C SER A 199 -11.40 9.61 -11.90
N GLY A 200 -10.56 10.22 -12.75
CA GLY A 200 -9.16 10.54 -12.42
C GLY A 200 -8.17 9.38 -12.56
N ILE A 201 -8.59 8.23 -13.12
CA ILE A 201 -7.71 7.05 -13.28
C ILE A 201 -6.43 7.35 -14.07
N GLY A 202 -6.47 8.20 -15.10
CA GLY A 202 -5.27 8.53 -15.90
C GLY A 202 -4.14 9.16 -15.07
N ALA A 203 -4.47 10.14 -14.22
CA ALA A 203 -3.51 10.74 -13.31
C ALA A 203 -2.99 9.74 -12.27
N ARG A 204 -3.87 8.86 -11.78
CA ARG A 204 -3.50 7.81 -10.84
C ARG A 204 -2.62 6.74 -11.45
N LEU A 205 -2.84 6.33 -12.70
CA LEU A 205 -1.96 5.41 -13.41
C LEU A 205 -0.55 5.97 -13.48
N PHE A 206 -0.39 7.23 -13.88
CA PHE A 206 0.92 7.88 -13.94
C PHE A 206 1.59 7.95 -12.55
N MET A 207 0.88 8.48 -11.54
CA MET A 207 1.42 8.66 -10.20
C MET A 207 1.74 7.31 -9.52
N VAL A 208 0.78 6.39 -9.47
CA VAL A 208 0.92 5.10 -8.79
C VAL A 208 1.90 4.20 -9.54
N GLY A 209 1.86 4.20 -10.87
CA GLY A 209 2.77 3.43 -11.70
C GLY A 209 4.23 3.83 -11.46
N THR A 210 4.54 5.12 -11.56
CA THR A 210 5.91 5.64 -11.35
C THR A 210 6.39 5.43 -9.91
N LEU A 211 5.56 5.73 -8.90
CA LEU A 211 5.90 5.51 -7.50
C LEU A 211 6.15 4.02 -7.20
N THR A 212 5.31 3.14 -7.72
CA THR A 212 5.42 1.70 -7.48
C THR A 212 6.64 1.10 -8.18
N ALA A 213 6.96 1.54 -9.40
CA ALA A 213 8.18 1.18 -10.08
C ALA A 213 9.42 1.51 -9.22
N GLY A 214 9.51 2.74 -8.72
CA GLY A 214 10.59 3.17 -7.83
C GLY A 214 10.65 2.36 -6.53
N GLN A 215 9.51 2.08 -5.90
CA GLN A 215 9.45 1.26 -4.69
C GLN A 215 10.01 -0.15 -4.91
N PHE A 216 9.64 -0.82 -6.01
CA PHE A 216 10.12 -2.17 -6.29
C PHE A 216 11.55 -2.24 -6.79
N ALA A 217 12.05 -1.18 -7.44
CA ALA A 217 13.46 -1.08 -7.77
C ALA A 217 14.32 -1.08 -6.49
N ILE A 218 13.98 -0.18 -5.55
CA ILE A 218 14.66 -0.09 -4.25
C ILE A 218 14.52 -1.42 -3.49
N TYR A 219 13.32 -2.00 -3.48
CA TYR A 219 13.06 -3.27 -2.83
C TYR A 219 13.93 -4.41 -3.38
N GLY A 220 14.02 -4.54 -4.71
CA GLY A 220 14.84 -5.56 -5.36
C GLY A 220 16.32 -5.39 -5.04
N ASP A 221 16.83 -4.16 -5.08
CA ASP A 221 18.22 -3.85 -4.74
C ASP A 221 18.52 -4.15 -3.27
N LEU A 222 17.59 -3.83 -2.36
CA LEU A 222 17.71 -4.17 -0.93
C LEU A 222 17.69 -5.68 -0.68
N LYS A 223 16.77 -6.43 -1.32
CA LYS A 223 16.75 -7.90 -1.23
C LYS A 223 18.09 -8.49 -1.65
N LYS A 224 18.68 -7.97 -2.73
CA LYS A 224 19.99 -8.40 -3.21
C LYS A 224 21.10 -8.07 -2.21
N ALA A 225 21.14 -6.84 -1.72
CA ALA A 225 22.16 -6.39 -0.76
C ALA A 225 22.13 -7.19 0.55
N LEU A 226 20.94 -7.62 0.98
CA LEU A 226 20.74 -8.42 2.20
C LEU A 226 20.87 -9.93 1.98
N GLY A 227 21.18 -10.39 0.76
CA GLY A 227 21.28 -11.82 0.45
C GLY A 227 19.94 -12.56 0.47
N ALA A 228 18.81 -11.84 0.53
CA ALA A 228 17.46 -12.39 0.53
C ALA A 228 16.96 -12.77 -0.88
N VAL A 229 17.89 -13.14 -1.77
CA VAL A 229 17.64 -13.44 -3.19
C VAL A 229 17.20 -14.89 -3.42
N GLY A 230 17.49 -15.80 -2.48
CA GLY A 230 17.17 -17.23 -2.60
C GLY A 230 16.05 -17.76 -1.69
N GLY A 231 15.61 -17.00 -0.68
CA GLY A 231 14.81 -17.57 0.42
C GLY A 231 13.29 -17.58 0.24
N VAL A 232 12.74 -16.73 -0.63
CA VAL A 232 11.29 -16.42 -0.54
C VAL A 232 10.62 -16.18 -1.90
N GLU A 233 11.28 -16.55 -3.00
CA GLU A 233 10.69 -16.48 -4.32
C GLU A 233 10.13 -17.84 -4.66
N ILE A 234 8.81 -17.93 -4.56
CA ILE A 234 8.04 -19.13 -4.84
C ILE A 234 7.88 -19.24 -6.37
N ALA A 235 9.01 -19.26 -7.08
CA ALA A 235 9.07 -19.37 -8.51
C ALA A 235 8.94 -20.85 -8.93
N LYS A 236 8.32 -21.08 -10.09
CA LYS A 236 8.06 -22.42 -10.62
C LYS A 236 9.35 -23.08 -11.09
#